data_AF-A0A7V0ZKN1-F1
#
_entry.id   AF-A0A7V0ZKN1-F1
#
_cell.length_a   1.000
_cell.length_b   1.000
_cell.length_c   1.000
_cell.angle_alpha   90.00
_cell.angle_beta   90.00
_cell.angle_gamma   90.00
#
_symmetry.space_group_name_H-M   'P 1'
#
loop_
_entity.id
_entity.type
_entity.pdbx_description
1 polymer ?
#
loop_
_entity_poly.entity_id
_entity_poly.type
_entity_poly.pdbx_seq_one_letter_code
_entity_poly.pdbx_strand_id
1 'polypeptide(L)'
;DHEIGVQEVALYLWHKYGCNQRVLFISVPFEEVVAELLDKVEDRQMGVILKRMMLRVGDRLARELEVDALVTGECVAQVSSQTLRNLSVIDRVTDHLVLRPLIATDKEDIVRMAKNIGTGEFAANMPEYCGVISVNPTTRARLDRVEAQEKYFDMAILDRALANKTQTRIDQLAQEGLERLDVEVLSVPLANSTIIDIRHPNEEDLAPLKLHIPVIKIPFYELHRRASELVPGGTYMLYCGKGVMSRLHASHLLESGELDVKVYAP
;
A
#
# COMPACT_ATOMS: atom_id res chain seq x y z
N ASP A 1 1.41 1.74 8.67
CA ASP A 1 1.13 2.86 7.75
C ASP A 1 1.20 2.47 6.27
N HIS A 2 2.35 2.08 5.71
CA HIS A 2 2.48 1.78 4.27
C HIS A 2 1.63 0.59 3.80
N GLU A 3 1.67 -0.54 4.53
CA GLU A 3 0.91 -1.73 4.17
C GLU A 3 -0.61 -1.43 4.11
N ILE A 4 -1.12 -0.68 5.09
CA ILE A 4 -2.52 -0.28 5.18
C ILE A 4 -2.91 0.55 3.95
N GLY A 5 -2.14 1.58 3.62
CA GLY A 5 -2.41 2.40 2.44
C GLY A 5 -2.41 1.58 1.14
N VAL A 6 -1.55 0.55 1.03
CA VAL A 6 -1.55 -0.36 -0.14
C VAL A 6 -2.78 -1.27 -0.13
N GLN A 7 -3.18 -1.80 1.03
CA GLN A 7 -4.42 -2.58 1.19
C GLN A 7 -5.66 -1.76 0.81
N GLU A 8 -5.73 -0.49 1.23
CA GLU A 8 -6.80 0.44 0.89
C GLU A 8 -6.91 0.67 -0.61
N VAL A 9 -5.80 1.01 -1.28
CA VAL A 9 -5.76 1.20 -2.73
C VAL A 9 -6.19 -0.08 -3.46
N ALA A 10 -5.67 -1.24 -3.02
CA ALA A 10 -5.98 -2.52 -3.62
C ALA A 10 -7.48 -2.85 -3.49
N LEU A 11 -8.05 -2.71 -2.28
CA LEU A 11 -9.47 -2.89 -2.00
C LEU A 11 -10.35 -1.96 -2.83
N TYR A 12 -9.98 -0.67 -2.91
CA TYR A 12 -10.69 0.33 -3.70
C TYR A 12 -10.72 -0.05 -5.18
N LEU A 13 -9.56 -0.38 -5.77
CA LEU A 13 -9.46 -0.79 -7.17
C LEU A 13 -10.23 -2.08 -7.45
N TRP A 14 -10.14 -3.06 -6.54
CA TRP A 14 -10.89 -4.32 -6.66
C TRP A 14 -12.40 -4.08 -6.61
N HIS A 15 -12.89 -3.25 -5.69
CA HIS A 15 -14.31 -2.91 -5.64
C HIS A 15 -14.78 -2.16 -6.89
N LYS A 16 -13.94 -1.27 -7.43
CA LYS A 16 -14.28 -0.43 -8.58
C LYS A 16 -14.25 -1.18 -9.92
N TYR A 17 -13.27 -2.05 -10.13
CA TYR A 17 -13.01 -2.68 -11.43
C TYR A 17 -13.04 -4.21 -11.42
N GLY A 18 -12.88 -4.84 -10.26
CA GLY A 18 -12.51 -6.25 -10.14
C GLY A 18 -13.43 -7.09 -9.26
N CYS A 19 -14.64 -6.62 -8.89
CA CYS A 19 -15.44 -7.19 -7.81
C CYS A 19 -15.85 -8.68 -7.99
N ASN A 20 -15.66 -9.25 -9.18
CA ASN A 20 -15.91 -10.66 -9.48
C ASN A 20 -14.63 -11.49 -9.67
N GLN A 21 -13.44 -10.89 -9.56
CA GLN A 21 -12.15 -11.56 -9.73
C GLN A 21 -11.58 -11.99 -8.38
N ARG A 22 -11.00 -13.19 -8.35
CA ARG A 22 -10.25 -13.67 -7.18
C ARG A 22 -8.86 -13.06 -7.21
N VAL A 23 -8.61 -12.10 -6.32
CA VAL A 23 -7.30 -11.46 -6.17
C VAL A 23 -6.69 -11.91 -4.85
N LEU A 24 -5.44 -12.33 -4.89
CA LEU A 24 -4.64 -12.66 -3.73
C LEU A 24 -3.75 -11.46 -3.41
N PHE A 25 -3.83 -10.98 -2.17
CA PHE A 25 -2.94 -9.96 -1.64
C PHE A 25 -1.81 -10.67 -0.88
N ILE A 26 -0.56 -10.36 -1.23
CA ILE A 26 0.61 -10.96 -0.61
C ILE A 26 1.45 -9.85 -0.01
N SER A 27 1.66 -9.91 1.30
CA SER A 27 2.55 -9.00 2.02
C SER A 27 3.86 -9.72 2.33
N VAL A 28 4.99 -9.06 2.07
CA VAL A 28 6.32 -9.59 2.38
C VAL A 28 7.02 -8.57 3.28
N PRO A 29 7.43 -8.93 4.51
CA PRO A 29 8.10 -8.01 5.42
C PRO A 29 9.51 -7.70 4.90
N PHE A 30 9.78 -6.43 4.63
CA PHE A 30 11.05 -5.96 4.05
C PHE A 30 11.91 -5.16 5.04
N GLU A 31 11.49 -5.05 6.30
CA GLU A 31 12.15 -4.26 7.34
C GLU A 31 13.60 -4.73 7.55
N GLU A 32 13.83 -6.04 7.74
CA GLU A 32 15.17 -6.60 7.88
C GLU A 32 16.00 -6.44 6.60
N VAL A 33 15.37 -6.58 5.42
CA VAL A 33 16.03 -6.42 4.13
C VAL A 33 16.55 -4.99 3.98
N VAL A 34 15.72 -4.00 4.29
CA VAL A 34 16.09 -2.58 4.22
C VAL A 34 17.16 -2.25 5.26
N ALA A 35 17.05 -2.76 6.50
CA ALA A 35 18.04 -2.54 7.54
C ALA A 35 19.42 -3.08 7.16
N GLU A 36 19.49 -4.28 6.58
CA GLU A 36 20.77 -4.86 6.11
C GLU A 36 21.35 -4.04 4.95
N LEU A 37 20.51 -3.62 4.00
CA LEU A 37 20.98 -2.81 2.88
C LEU A 37 21.55 -1.46 3.35
N LEU A 38 20.97 -0.85 4.37
CA LEU A 38 21.48 0.37 5.00
C LEU A 38 22.85 0.16 5.67
N ASP A 39 23.11 -1.02 6.22
CA ASP A 39 24.38 -1.31 6.91
C ASP A 39 25.50 -1.78 5.95
N LYS A 40 25.16 -2.55 4.92
CA LYS A 40 26.14 -3.28 4.09
C LYS A 40 26.41 -2.70 2.72
N VAL A 41 25.52 -1.88 2.18
CA VAL A 41 25.56 -1.48 0.77
C VAL A 41 25.78 0.02 0.64
N GLU A 42 26.58 0.43 -0.33
CA GLU A 42 26.78 1.85 -0.64
C GLU A 42 25.46 2.57 -1.00
N ASP A 43 25.18 3.71 -0.36
CA ASP A 43 23.98 4.54 -0.54
C ASP A 43 23.58 4.79 -2.01
N ARG A 44 24.59 4.97 -2.87
CA ARG A 44 24.40 5.26 -4.29
C ARG A 44 23.82 4.09 -5.08
N GLN A 45 24.07 2.86 -4.65
CA GLN A 45 23.59 1.63 -5.29
C GLN A 45 22.32 1.07 -4.63
N MET A 46 22.04 1.49 -3.39
CA MET A 46 20.95 0.98 -2.57
C MET A 46 19.60 0.95 -3.30
N GLY A 47 19.21 2.03 -3.98
CA GLY A 47 17.93 2.06 -4.70
C GLY A 47 17.82 1.02 -5.82
N VAL A 48 18.92 0.71 -6.50
CA VAL A 48 18.95 -0.32 -7.56
C VAL A 48 18.93 -1.72 -6.94
N ILE A 49 19.69 -1.92 -5.86
CA ILE A 49 19.77 -3.22 -5.17
C ILE A 49 18.45 -3.55 -4.47
N LEU A 50 17.81 -2.59 -3.79
CA LEU A 50 16.50 -2.80 -3.17
C LEU A 50 15.46 -3.24 -4.20
N LYS A 51 15.40 -2.55 -5.36
CA LYS A 51 14.50 -2.95 -6.45
C LYS A 51 14.81 -4.35 -6.99
N ARG A 52 16.10 -4.72 -7.05
CA ARG A 52 16.51 -6.08 -7.41
C ARG A 52 16.05 -7.10 -6.37
N MET A 53 16.11 -6.81 -5.07
CA MET A 53 15.57 -7.69 -4.04
C MET A 53 14.05 -7.85 -4.13
N MET A 54 13.32 -6.75 -4.35
CA MET A 54 11.87 -6.77 -4.60
C MET A 54 11.53 -7.61 -5.83
N LEU A 55 12.29 -7.46 -6.93
CA LEU A 55 12.04 -8.20 -8.16
C LEU A 55 12.39 -9.69 -8.03
N ARG A 56 13.44 -10.05 -7.26
CA ARG A 56 13.74 -11.45 -6.90
C ARG A 56 12.60 -12.10 -6.11
N VAL A 57 12.01 -11.36 -5.17
CA VAL A 57 10.83 -11.83 -4.42
C VAL A 57 9.64 -12.02 -5.35
N GLY A 58 9.35 -11.04 -6.22
CA GLY A 58 8.31 -11.14 -7.24
C GLY A 58 8.50 -12.34 -8.16
N ASP A 59 9.72 -12.56 -8.65
CA ASP A 59 10.10 -13.68 -9.52
C ASP A 59 9.94 -15.06 -8.84
N ARG A 60 10.23 -15.17 -7.54
CA ARG A 60 10.00 -16.39 -6.77
C ARG A 60 8.52 -16.65 -6.53
N LEU A 61 7.77 -15.62 -6.13
CA LEU A 61 6.32 -15.69 -6.00
C LEU A 61 5.68 -16.06 -7.34
N ALA A 62 6.20 -15.55 -8.45
CA ALA A 62 5.68 -15.85 -9.76
C ALA A 62 5.82 -17.34 -10.12
N ARG A 63 6.97 -17.94 -9.81
CA ARG A 63 7.17 -19.40 -9.95
C ARG A 63 6.22 -20.20 -9.05
N GLU A 64 6.07 -19.79 -7.79
CA GLU A 64 5.23 -20.49 -6.82
C GLU A 64 3.73 -20.45 -7.18
N LEU A 65 3.29 -19.34 -7.79
CA LEU A 65 1.89 -19.11 -8.17
C LEU A 65 1.59 -19.45 -9.64
N GLU A 66 2.58 -19.94 -10.38
CA GLU A 66 2.48 -20.27 -11.81
C GLU A 66 1.96 -19.08 -12.65
N VAL A 67 2.47 -17.87 -12.41
CA VAL A 67 2.12 -16.67 -13.20
C VAL A 67 3.21 -16.34 -14.22
N ASP A 68 2.81 -15.96 -15.42
CA ASP A 68 3.74 -15.78 -16.55
C ASP A 68 4.53 -14.46 -16.53
N ALA A 69 4.03 -13.45 -15.81
CA ALA A 69 4.55 -12.09 -15.89
C ALA A 69 4.39 -11.30 -14.59
N LEU A 70 5.27 -10.33 -14.42
CA LEU A 70 5.22 -9.30 -13.37
C LEU A 70 4.80 -7.97 -13.99
N VAL A 71 4.07 -7.15 -13.26
CA VAL A 71 3.66 -5.80 -13.72
C VAL A 71 4.19 -4.76 -12.76
N THR A 72 4.85 -3.71 -13.27
CA THR A 72 5.32 -2.58 -12.46
C THR A 72 4.83 -1.25 -13.03
N GLY A 73 4.71 -0.25 -12.15
CA GLY A 73 4.37 1.13 -12.52
C GLY A 73 5.56 1.99 -12.93
N GLU A 74 6.68 1.39 -13.34
CA GLU A 74 7.90 2.14 -13.69
C GLU A 74 7.72 2.98 -14.97
N CYS A 75 8.26 4.20 -14.94
CA CYS A 75 8.27 5.15 -16.05
C CYS A 75 9.70 5.67 -16.27
N VAL A 76 10.19 5.60 -17.51
CA VAL A 76 11.53 6.07 -17.86
C VAL A 76 11.61 7.58 -17.67
N ALA A 77 12.71 8.04 -17.08
CA ALA A 77 13.02 9.46 -16.91
C ALA A 77 12.10 10.24 -15.95
N GLN A 78 11.19 9.57 -15.23
CA GLN A 78 10.39 10.22 -14.18
C GLN A 78 11.21 10.51 -12.91
N VAL A 79 12.09 9.58 -12.52
CA VAL A 79 13.00 9.73 -11.36
C VAL A 79 14.40 9.29 -11.72
N SER A 80 15.40 9.82 -11.00
CA SER A 80 16.83 9.55 -11.26
C SER A 80 17.19 8.07 -11.22
N SER A 81 16.46 7.26 -10.43
CA SER A 81 16.67 5.82 -10.33
C SER A 81 16.06 5.00 -11.48
N GLN A 82 15.18 5.59 -12.31
CA GLN A 82 14.45 4.93 -13.41
C GLN A 82 14.99 5.36 -14.78
N THR A 83 16.30 5.20 -14.98
CA THR A 83 16.90 5.31 -16.32
C THR A 83 16.83 3.96 -17.03
N LEU A 84 16.83 3.97 -18.37
CA LEU A 84 16.90 2.72 -19.17
C LEU A 84 18.04 1.79 -18.74
N ARG A 85 19.17 2.39 -18.36
CA ARG A 85 20.34 1.64 -17.87
C ARG A 85 20.07 0.97 -16.53
N ASN A 86 19.46 1.67 -15.60
CA ASN A 86 19.12 1.09 -14.30
C ASN A 86 18.05 0.01 -14.43
N LEU A 87 17.00 0.25 -15.23
CA LEU A 87 15.97 -0.74 -15.50
C LEU A 87 16.56 -2.02 -16.12
N SER A 88 17.46 -1.87 -17.10
CA SER A 88 18.17 -3.00 -17.69
C SER A 88 19.05 -3.76 -16.69
N VAL A 89 19.57 -3.11 -15.64
CA VAL A 89 20.33 -3.77 -14.57
C VAL A 89 19.37 -4.46 -13.60
N ILE A 90 18.24 -3.82 -13.26
CA ILE A 90 17.23 -4.39 -12.36
C ILE A 90 16.66 -5.68 -12.96
N ASP A 91 16.32 -5.70 -14.24
CA ASP A 91 15.71 -6.86 -14.92
C ASP A 91 16.60 -8.11 -14.96
N ARG A 92 17.91 -7.98 -14.72
CA ARG A 92 18.84 -9.13 -14.73
C ARG A 92 18.64 -10.13 -13.59
N VAL A 93 17.73 -9.86 -12.65
CA VAL A 93 17.47 -10.75 -11.51
C VAL A 93 16.19 -11.57 -11.64
N THR A 94 15.48 -11.43 -12.74
CA THR A 94 14.24 -12.18 -13.04
C THR A 94 14.32 -12.80 -14.42
N ASP A 95 13.70 -13.96 -14.55
CA ASP A 95 13.51 -14.63 -15.85
C ASP A 95 12.08 -14.39 -16.41
N HIS A 96 11.16 -13.87 -15.59
CA HIS A 96 9.78 -13.59 -15.97
C HIS A 96 9.67 -12.29 -16.77
N LEU A 97 8.65 -12.20 -17.62
CA LEU A 97 8.36 -10.99 -18.37
C LEU A 97 7.92 -9.86 -17.42
N VAL A 98 8.62 -8.74 -17.41
CA VAL A 98 8.23 -7.54 -16.66
C VAL A 98 7.49 -6.54 -17.56
N LEU A 99 6.18 -6.47 -17.41
CA LEU A 99 5.30 -5.53 -18.11
C LEU A 99 5.33 -4.17 -17.42
N ARG A 100 5.51 -3.11 -18.22
CA ARG A 100 5.61 -1.72 -17.75
C ARG A 100 4.66 -0.80 -18.51
N PRO A 101 3.36 -0.79 -18.16
CA PRO A 101 2.35 -0.04 -18.92
C PRO A 101 2.64 1.46 -19.00
N LEU A 102 3.37 2.01 -18.03
CA LEU A 102 3.66 3.44 -17.92
C LEU A 102 5.04 3.84 -18.45
N ILE A 103 5.79 2.92 -19.09
CA ILE A 103 7.23 3.09 -19.36
C ILE A 103 7.61 4.38 -20.10
N ALA A 104 6.73 4.87 -20.97
CA ALA A 104 6.91 6.08 -21.77
C ALA A 104 5.76 7.09 -21.60
N THR A 105 5.00 6.99 -20.50
CA THR A 105 3.86 7.88 -20.23
C THR A 105 4.33 9.12 -19.48
N ASP A 106 3.85 10.30 -19.88
CA ASP A 106 4.18 11.54 -19.18
C ASP A 106 3.65 11.57 -17.75
N LYS A 107 4.38 12.23 -16.84
CA LYS A 107 4.02 12.32 -15.42
C LYS A 107 2.64 12.98 -15.23
N GLU A 108 2.33 14.04 -15.97
CA GLU A 108 1.03 14.72 -15.85
C GLU A 108 -0.11 13.80 -16.28
N ASP A 109 0.11 12.98 -17.30
CA ASP A 109 -0.87 12.00 -17.75
C ASP A 109 -1.04 10.85 -16.74
N ILE A 110 0.05 10.39 -16.10
CA ILE A 110 -0.03 9.43 -14.98
C ILE A 110 -0.84 10.02 -13.83
N VAL A 111 -0.57 11.26 -13.43
CA VAL A 111 -1.31 11.94 -12.35
C VAL A 111 -2.78 12.13 -12.72
N ARG A 112 -3.08 12.53 -13.96
CA ARG A 112 -4.45 12.66 -14.46
C ARG A 112 -5.17 11.31 -14.45
N MET A 113 -4.49 10.25 -14.90
CA MET A 113 -5.03 8.89 -14.85
C MET A 113 -5.30 8.46 -13.42
N ALA A 114 -4.38 8.69 -12.49
CA ALA A 114 -4.56 8.38 -11.07
C ALA A 114 -5.77 9.11 -10.48
N LYS A 115 -5.95 10.41 -10.79
CA LYS A 115 -7.15 11.17 -10.40
C LYS A 115 -8.42 10.58 -11.01
N ASN A 116 -8.42 10.27 -12.30
CA ASN A 116 -9.57 9.71 -13.00
C ASN A 116 -9.99 8.34 -12.44
N ILE A 117 -9.01 7.47 -12.13
CA ILE A 117 -9.28 6.17 -11.54
C ILE A 117 -9.52 6.24 -10.03
N GLY A 118 -9.31 7.39 -9.40
CA GLY A 118 -9.55 7.65 -7.99
C GLY A 118 -8.39 7.28 -7.05
N THR A 119 -7.22 6.90 -7.57
CA THR A 119 -6.03 6.55 -6.77
C THR A 119 -5.14 7.75 -6.46
N GLY A 120 -5.41 8.92 -7.05
CA GLY A 120 -4.58 10.12 -6.89
C GLY A 120 -4.41 10.57 -5.45
N GLU A 121 -5.49 10.61 -4.67
CA GLU A 121 -5.45 11.01 -3.25
C GLU A 121 -4.73 9.97 -2.38
N PHE A 122 -4.90 8.69 -2.68
CA PHE A 122 -4.17 7.64 -1.97
C PHE A 122 -2.66 7.78 -2.18
N ALA A 123 -2.23 7.96 -3.44
CA ALA A 123 -0.83 8.12 -3.78
C ALA A 123 -0.22 9.39 -3.17
N ALA A 124 -0.99 10.48 -3.05
CA ALA A 124 -0.53 11.73 -2.45
C ALA A 124 -0.28 11.62 -0.94
N ASN A 125 -1.00 10.73 -0.24
CA ASN A 125 -0.87 10.53 1.20
C ASN A 125 0.06 9.36 1.58
N MET A 126 0.56 8.59 0.61
CA MET A 126 1.45 7.46 0.84
C MET A 126 2.92 7.92 0.93
N PRO A 127 3.66 7.60 2.00
CA PRO A 127 5.07 7.98 2.07
C PRO A 127 5.93 7.18 1.09
N GLU A 128 6.90 7.83 0.45
CA GLU A 128 7.83 7.16 -0.48
C GLU A 128 9.12 6.70 0.24
N TYR A 129 9.23 5.42 0.56
CA TYR A 129 10.41 4.89 1.27
C TYR A 129 11.71 4.94 0.44
N CYS A 130 11.61 4.66 -0.87
CA CYS A 130 12.78 4.61 -1.77
C CYS A 130 13.47 5.98 -1.93
N GLY A 131 12.72 7.09 -1.81
CA GLY A 131 13.27 8.44 -1.87
C GLY A 131 14.00 8.86 -0.60
N VAL A 132 13.61 8.28 0.55
CA VAL A 132 14.20 8.59 1.87
C VAL A 132 15.54 7.87 2.08
N ILE A 133 15.69 6.67 1.53
CA ILE A 133 16.86 5.82 1.80
C ILE A 133 18.03 6.01 0.82
N SER A 134 17.83 6.58 -0.38
CA SER A 134 18.90 6.70 -1.38
C SER A 134 19.45 8.12 -1.49
N VAL A 135 20.58 8.35 -0.83
CA VAL A 135 21.33 9.62 -0.93
C VAL A 135 22.14 9.64 -2.23
N ASN A 136 21.85 10.59 -3.12
CA ASN A 136 22.48 10.73 -4.44
C ASN A 136 22.42 9.45 -5.32
N PRO A 137 21.21 9.00 -5.71
CA PRO A 137 21.04 7.73 -6.41
C PRO A 137 21.83 7.70 -7.72
N THR A 138 22.42 6.54 -8.05
CA THR A 138 23.08 6.38 -9.35
C THR A 138 22.07 6.43 -10.49
N THR A 139 22.35 7.24 -11.50
CA THR A 139 21.55 7.31 -12.74
C THR A 139 22.07 6.35 -13.82
N ARG A 140 23.27 5.78 -13.61
CA ARG A 140 23.94 4.91 -14.58
C ARG A 140 24.62 3.75 -13.86
N ALA A 141 23.79 2.89 -13.26
CA ALA A 141 24.27 1.66 -12.62
C ALA A 141 25.12 0.83 -13.59
N ARG A 142 26.19 0.23 -13.07
CA ARG A 142 26.97 -0.77 -13.80
C ARG A 142 26.70 -2.13 -13.14
N LEU A 143 26.34 -3.12 -13.95
CA LEU A 143 25.95 -4.44 -13.47
C LEU A 143 27.06 -5.06 -12.58
N ASP A 144 28.31 -4.99 -13.02
CA ASP A 144 29.49 -5.48 -12.29
C ASP A 144 29.61 -4.89 -10.88
N ARG A 145 29.33 -3.59 -10.73
CA ARG A 145 29.36 -2.92 -9.42
C ARG A 145 28.17 -3.30 -8.55
N VAL A 146 26.98 -3.39 -9.13
CA VAL A 146 25.76 -3.79 -8.42
C VAL A 146 25.91 -5.22 -7.89
N GLU A 147 26.36 -6.16 -8.73
CA GLU A 147 26.59 -7.54 -8.33
C GLU A 147 27.72 -7.68 -7.29
N ALA A 148 28.76 -6.84 -7.36
CA ALA A 148 29.79 -6.82 -6.34
C ALA A 148 29.24 -6.36 -4.99
N GLN A 149 28.38 -5.34 -4.98
CA GLN A 149 27.74 -4.81 -3.77
C GLN A 149 26.70 -5.79 -3.19
N GLU A 150 25.95 -6.49 -4.04
CA GLU A 150 25.01 -7.52 -3.61
C GLU A 150 25.67 -8.66 -2.83
N LYS A 151 26.97 -8.92 -3.03
CA LYS A 151 27.70 -9.95 -2.27
C LYS A 151 27.86 -9.63 -0.78
N TYR A 152 27.70 -8.36 -0.38
CA TYR A 152 27.73 -7.98 1.03
C TYR A 152 26.38 -8.21 1.72
N PHE A 153 25.30 -8.38 0.96
CA PHE A 153 23.98 -8.66 1.49
C PHE A 153 23.81 -10.17 1.74
N ASP A 154 23.36 -10.55 2.94
CA ASP A 154 23.04 -11.94 3.25
C ASP A 154 21.67 -12.34 2.67
N MET A 155 21.69 -13.20 1.64
CA MET A 155 20.47 -13.68 0.98
C MET A 155 19.55 -14.48 1.90
N ALA A 156 20.04 -15.02 3.01
CA ALA A 156 19.20 -15.68 4.00
C ALA A 156 18.18 -14.70 4.63
N ILE A 157 18.47 -13.40 4.66
CA ILE A 157 17.52 -12.37 5.12
C ILE A 157 16.33 -12.28 4.15
N LEU A 158 16.59 -12.30 2.84
CA LEU A 158 15.53 -12.30 1.82
C LEU A 158 14.72 -13.59 1.86
N ASP A 159 15.36 -14.73 2.10
CA ASP A 159 14.68 -16.01 2.28
C ASP A 159 13.73 -16.00 3.49
N ARG A 160 14.18 -15.45 4.63
CA ARG A 160 13.34 -15.29 5.83
C ARG A 160 12.16 -14.34 5.56
N ALA A 161 12.40 -13.21 4.90
CA ALA A 161 11.33 -12.28 4.51
C ALA A 161 10.26 -13.00 3.67
N LEU A 162 10.67 -13.75 2.64
CA LEU A 162 9.74 -14.50 1.80
C LEU A 162 9.02 -15.62 2.55
N ALA A 163 9.69 -16.30 3.49
CA ALA A 163 9.09 -17.35 4.31
C ALA A 163 8.02 -16.80 5.27
N ASN A 164 8.21 -15.56 5.75
CA ASN A 164 7.28 -14.85 6.62
C ASN A 164 6.19 -14.06 5.87
N LYS A 165 6.02 -14.30 4.56
CA LYS A 165 4.96 -13.65 3.78
C LYS A 165 3.57 -14.01 4.32
N THR A 166 2.66 -13.05 4.30
CA THR A 166 1.24 -13.30 4.54
C THR A 166 0.49 -13.30 3.21
N GLN A 167 -0.57 -14.11 3.14
CA GLN A 167 -1.39 -14.23 1.95
C GLN A 167 -2.84 -14.16 2.37
N THR A 168 -3.54 -13.17 1.85
CA THR A 168 -4.93 -12.89 2.21
C THR A 168 -5.70 -12.66 0.93
N ARG A 169 -6.90 -13.26 0.80
CA ARG A 169 -7.76 -12.90 -0.32
C ARG A 169 -8.19 -11.45 -0.18
N ILE A 170 -8.27 -10.72 -1.28
CA ILE A 170 -8.58 -9.29 -1.22
C ILE A 170 -9.93 -9.00 -0.55
N ASP A 171 -10.92 -9.89 -0.68
CA ASP A 171 -12.24 -9.77 -0.05
C ASP A 171 -12.22 -10.01 1.47
N GLN A 172 -11.15 -10.61 1.99
CA GLN A 172 -10.96 -10.94 3.41
C GLN A 172 -10.01 -9.97 4.14
N LEU A 173 -9.32 -9.06 3.44
CA LEU A 173 -8.39 -8.09 4.06
C LEU A 173 -9.04 -7.31 5.21
N ALA A 174 -10.31 -6.91 5.05
CA ALA A 174 -11.04 -6.18 6.10
C ALA A 174 -11.59 -7.05 7.22
N GLN A 175 -11.57 -8.38 7.09
CA GLN A 175 -12.04 -9.31 8.13
C GLN A 175 -10.88 -9.68 9.06
N GLU A 176 -9.68 -9.93 8.52
CA GLU A 176 -8.51 -10.31 9.33
C GLU A 176 -8.04 -9.18 10.28
N GLY A 177 -8.21 -7.92 9.88
CA GLY A 177 -7.96 -6.79 10.77
C GLY A 177 -8.91 -6.73 11.98
N LEU A 178 -10.14 -7.25 11.85
CA LEU A 178 -11.13 -7.25 12.93
C LEU A 178 -10.90 -8.34 13.97
N GLU A 179 -10.42 -9.50 13.57
CA GLU A 179 -10.22 -10.60 14.52
C GLU A 179 -9.05 -10.31 15.47
N ARG A 180 -8.12 -9.42 15.08
CA ARG A 180 -6.99 -9.04 15.92
C ARG A 180 -7.36 -8.06 17.04
N LEU A 181 -8.38 -7.23 16.85
CA LEU A 181 -8.83 -6.22 17.80
C LEU A 181 -10.36 -6.26 17.79
N ASP A 182 -11.00 -6.65 18.90
CA ASP A 182 -12.45 -6.81 19.06
C ASP A 182 -13.26 -5.54 18.70
N VAL A 183 -13.35 -5.20 17.42
CA VAL A 183 -14.02 -3.99 16.94
C VAL A 183 -15.52 -4.27 16.94
N GLU A 184 -16.25 -3.51 17.77
CA GLU A 184 -17.70 -3.62 17.84
C GLU A 184 -18.37 -3.09 16.57
N VAL A 185 -19.16 -3.94 15.89
CA VAL A 185 -19.94 -3.59 14.70
C VAL A 185 -21.41 -3.49 15.09
N LEU A 186 -22.01 -2.31 14.88
CA LEU A 186 -23.39 -2.02 15.24
C LEU A 186 -24.21 -1.61 14.01
N SER A 187 -25.44 -2.13 13.90
CA SER A 187 -26.39 -1.77 12.83
C SER A 187 -27.20 -0.52 13.15
N VAL A 188 -27.13 -0.03 14.39
CA VAL A 188 -27.85 1.16 14.86
C VAL A 188 -26.83 2.14 15.44
N PRO A 189 -26.89 3.43 15.09
CA PRO A 189 -25.96 4.41 15.61
C PRO A 189 -26.27 4.73 17.08
N LEU A 190 -25.24 4.90 17.91
CA LEU A 190 -25.38 5.18 19.33
C LEU A 190 -25.77 6.65 19.57
N ALA A 191 -26.67 6.90 20.52
CA ALA A 191 -27.28 8.24 20.75
C ALA A 191 -26.27 9.35 21.08
N ASN A 192 -25.14 9.02 21.71
CA ASN A 192 -24.05 9.96 22.06
C ASN A 192 -22.78 9.74 21.23
N SER A 193 -22.90 9.10 20.06
CA SER A 193 -21.79 8.90 19.14
C SER A 193 -21.79 9.92 18.01
N THR A 194 -20.63 10.08 17.38
CA THR A 194 -20.50 10.81 16.12
C THR A 194 -20.17 9.82 15.01
N ILE A 195 -20.92 9.86 13.91
CA ILE A 195 -20.61 9.04 12.74
C ILE A 195 -19.52 9.73 11.95
N ILE A 196 -18.48 8.98 11.57
CA ILE A 196 -17.48 9.43 10.61
C ILE A 196 -17.75 8.68 9.31
N ASP A 197 -18.23 9.39 8.28
CA ASP A 197 -18.33 8.83 6.93
C ASP A 197 -16.94 8.85 6.30
N ILE A 198 -16.37 7.66 6.13
CA ILE A 198 -15.01 7.49 5.64
C ILE A 198 -14.95 7.16 4.15
N ARG A 199 -16.08 7.21 3.43
CA ARG A 199 -16.10 6.91 1.99
C ARG A 199 -15.35 7.96 1.19
N HIS A 200 -14.88 7.58 0.00
CA HIS A 200 -14.32 8.52 -0.94
C HIS A 200 -15.40 9.57 -1.32
N PRO A 201 -15.04 10.87 -1.51
CA PRO A 201 -16.01 11.93 -1.85
C PRO A 201 -16.97 11.55 -2.99
N ASN A 202 -16.46 10.97 -4.08
CA ASN A 202 -17.28 10.47 -5.18
C ASN A 202 -18.39 9.49 -4.76
N GLU A 203 -18.14 8.59 -3.80
CA GLU A 203 -19.16 7.65 -3.32
C GLU A 203 -20.20 8.34 -2.44
N GLU A 204 -19.78 9.35 -1.69
CA GLU A 204 -20.64 10.16 -0.84
C GLU A 204 -21.57 11.05 -1.69
N ASP A 205 -21.02 11.70 -2.73
CA ASP A 205 -21.79 12.50 -3.69
C ASP A 205 -22.87 11.67 -4.40
N LEU A 206 -22.57 10.41 -4.71
CA LEU A 206 -23.51 9.48 -5.34
C LEU A 206 -24.58 8.96 -4.37
N ALA A 207 -24.22 8.75 -3.10
CA ALA A 207 -25.09 8.14 -2.09
C ALA A 207 -24.89 8.82 -0.72
N PRO A 208 -25.47 10.01 -0.49
CA PRO A 208 -25.25 10.75 0.75
C PRO A 208 -25.91 10.06 1.94
N LEU A 209 -25.15 9.91 3.03
CA LEU A 209 -25.66 9.34 4.28
C LEU A 209 -26.49 10.40 5.02
N LYS A 210 -27.76 10.07 5.32
CA LYS A 210 -28.67 10.95 6.06
C LYS A 210 -29.05 10.31 7.39
N LEU A 211 -28.55 10.85 8.48
CA LEU A 211 -28.84 10.42 9.85
C LEU A 211 -29.24 11.61 10.71
N HIS A 212 -29.96 11.33 11.81
CA HIS A 212 -30.36 12.34 12.79
C HIS A 212 -29.27 12.67 13.82
N ILE A 213 -28.10 12.05 13.70
CA ILE A 213 -26.95 12.14 14.60
C ILE A 213 -25.84 12.89 13.85
N PRO A 214 -24.91 13.59 14.53
CA PRO A 214 -23.80 14.27 13.87
C PRO A 214 -23.01 13.32 12.95
N VAL A 215 -22.85 13.74 11.70
CA VAL A 215 -22.03 13.04 10.70
C VAL A 215 -20.87 13.96 10.30
N ILE A 216 -19.65 13.52 10.58
CA ILE A 216 -18.42 14.15 10.12
C ILE A 216 -17.94 13.39 8.88
N LYS A 217 -17.51 14.13 7.86
CA LYS A 217 -16.98 13.56 6.61
C LYS A 217 -15.47 13.64 6.64
N ILE A 218 -14.82 12.49 6.79
CA ILE A 218 -13.36 12.37 6.75
C ILE A 218 -13.07 11.17 5.89
N PRO A 219 -12.76 11.37 4.59
CA PRO A 219 -12.37 10.27 3.73
C PRO A 219 -11.26 9.44 4.38
N PHE A 220 -11.31 8.13 4.21
CA PHE A 220 -10.45 7.19 4.92
C PHE A 220 -8.94 7.53 4.81
N TYR A 221 -8.49 8.06 3.66
CA TYR A 221 -7.10 8.46 3.43
C TYR A 221 -6.64 9.68 4.26
N GLU A 222 -7.57 10.45 4.83
CA GLU A 222 -7.26 11.54 5.77
C GLU A 222 -7.44 11.14 7.24
N LEU A 223 -8.07 9.99 7.50
CA LEU A 223 -8.59 9.63 8.81
C LEU A 223 -7.51 9.58 9.88
N HIS A 224 -6.40 8.89 9.63
CA HIS A 224 -5.30 8.77 10.60
C HIS A 224 -4.61 10.12 10.86
N ARG A 225 -4.47 10.96 9.84
CA ARG A 225 -3.88 12.31 9.99
C ARG A 225 -4.78 13.20 10.85
N ARG A 226 -6.09 13.14 10.60
CA ARG A 226 -7.09 13.98 11.26
C ARG A 226 -7.64 13.35 12.55
N ALA A 227 -7.19 12.15 12.92
CA ALA A 227 -7.58 11.51 14.17
C ALA A 227 -7.25 12.39 15.38
N SER A 228 -6.12 13.11 15.32
CA SER A 228 -5.71 14.08 16.35
C SER A 228 -6.62 15.31 16.47
N GLU A 229 -7.43 15.62 15.45
CA GLU A 229 -8.43 16.71 15.49
C GLU A 229 -9.70 16.28 16.23
N LEU A 230 -9.88 14.98 16.48
CA LEU A 230 -11.06 14.43 17.13
C LEU A 230 -10.98 14.67 18.65
N VAL A 231 -12.14 14.96 19.25
CA VAL A 231 -12.25 15.21 20.68
C VAL A 231 -11.89 13.94 21.46
N PRO A 232 -10.87 14.00 22.35
CA PRO A 232 -10.51 12.86 23.20
C PRO A 232 -11.67 12.44 24.10
N GLY A 233 -11.90 11.12 24.22
CA GLY A 233 -12.99 10.56 25.03
C GLY A 233 -14.39 10.59 24.40
N GLY A 234 -14.51 11.02 23.14
CA GLY A 234 -15.74 10.82 22.35
C GLY A 234 -15.82 9.41 21.75
N THR A 235 -17.05 8.89 21.60
CA THR A 235 -17.32 7.63 20.87
C THR A 235 -17.56 7.94 19.40
N TYR A 236 -16.73 7.38 18.52
CA TYR A 236 -16.82 7.55 17.07
C TYR A 236 -17.24 6.26 16.39
N MET A 237 -18.12 6.37 15.40
CA MET A 237 -18.59 5.23 14.62
C MET A 237 -18.23 5.40 13.15
N LEU A 238 -17.31 4.57 12.63
CA LEU A 238 -16.88 4.65 11.24
C LEU A 238 -17.91 4.01 10.32
N TYR A 239 -18.24 4.68 9.22
CA TYR A 239 -19.14 4.19 8.20
C TYR A 239 -18.46 4.11 6.83
N CYS A 240 -18.60 2.96 6.18
CA CYS A 240 -18.38 2.83 4.75
C CYS A 240 -19.46 1.92 4.15
N GLY A 241 -19.77 2.09 2.86
CA GLY A 241 -20.95 1.47 2.25
C GLY A 241 -21.01 -0.07 2.36
N LYS A 242 -19.86 -0.76 2.27
CA LYS A 242 -19.77 -2.23 2.41
C LYS A 242 -19.27 -2.69 3.78
N GLY A 243 -19.03 -1.77 4.71
CA GLY A 243 -18.42 -2.04 6.02
C GLY A 243 -16.95 -2.48 5.99
N VAL A 244 -16.35 -2.74 4.82
CA VAL A 244 -14.97 -3.24 4.65
C VAL A 244 -13.92 -2.21 5.13
N MET A 245 -13.97 -0.99 4.60
CA MET A 245 -13.00 0.05 4.97
C MET A 245 -13.18 0.50 6.43
N SER A 246 -14.42 0.66 6.90
CA SER A 246 -14.70 1.12 8.26
C SER A 246 -14.18 0.15 9.30
N ARG A 247 -14.28 -1.14 8.98
CA ARG A 247 -13.69 -2.23 9.75
C ARG A 247 -12.16 -2.15 9.83
N LEU A 248 -11.48 -2.02 8.69
CA LEU A 248 -10.02 -1.93 8.63
C LEU A 248 -9.49 -0.74 9.46
N HIS A 249 -10.07 0.45 9.27
CA HIS A 249 -9.63 1.65 9.97
C HIS A 249 -9.95 1.66 11.47
N ALA A 250 -11.09 1.09 11.86
CA ALA A 250 -11.47 1.02 13.27
C ALA A 250 -10.48 0.16 14.05
N SER A 251 -10.04 -0.96 13.47
CA SER A 251 -9.00 -1.82 14.05
C SER A 251 -7.73 -1.00 14.33
N HIS A 252 -7.18 -0.31 13.33
CA HIS A 252 -5.94 0.45 13.52
C HIS A 252 -6.05 1.64 14.47
N LEU A 253 -7.19 2.33 14.52
CA LEU A 253 -7.41 3.43 15.47
C LEU A 253 -7.55 2.93 16.92
N LEU A 254 -8.05 1.71 17.13
CA LEU A 254 -8.04 1.08 18.44
C LEU A 254 -6.63 0.64 18.85
N GLU A 255 -5.83 0.18 17.88
CA GLU A 255 -4.41 -0.20 18.06
C GLU A 255 -3.55 0.99 18.54
N SER A 256 -3.83 2.22 18.08
CA SER A 256 -3.14 3.42 18.56
C SER A 256 -3.58 3.86 19.97
N GLY A 257 -4.73 3.39 20.45
CA GLY A 257 -5.24 3.64 21.80
C GLY A 257 -5.78 5.05 22.07
N GLU A 258 -5.95 5.88 21.02
CA GLU A 258 -6.29 7.30 21.17
C GLU A 258 -7.80 7.58 21.23
N LEU A 259 -8.64 6.69 20.71
CA LEU A 259 -10.08 6.93 20.50
C LEU A 259 -10.92 5.68 20.75
N ASP A 260 -12.15 5.86 21.26
CA ASP A 260 -13.17 4.80 21.31
C ASP A 260 -13.88 4.73 19.95
N VAL A 261 -13.47 3.76 19.12
CA VAL A 261 -13.91 3.62 17.73
C VAL A 261 -14.70 2.34 17.53
N LYS A 262 -15.88 2.47 16.93
CA LYS A 262 -16.78 1.37 16.55
C LYS A 262 -17.11 1.45 15.06
N VAL A 263 -17.78 0.44 14.52
CA VAL A 263 -18.22 0.43 13.13
C VAL A 263 -19.73 0.53 13.04
N TYR A 264 -20.21 1.47 12.23
CA TYR A 264 -21.60 1.54 11.81
C TYR A 264 -21.79 0.78 10.49
N ALA A 265 -22.61 -0.26 10.51
CA ALA A 265 -22.94 -1.09 9.35
C ALA A 265 -24.48 -1.30 9.29
N PRO A 266 -25.23 -0.34 8.72
CA PRO A 266 -26.68 -0.43 8.58
C PRO A 266 -27.13 -1.54 7.62
#